data_AF-A0A7V1PXZ1-F1
#
_entry.id   AF-A0A7V1PXZ1-F1
#
_cell.length_a   1.000
_cell.length_b   1.000
_cell.length_c   1.000
_cell.angle_alpha   90.00
_cell.angle_beta   90.00
_cell.angle_gamma   90.00
#
_symmetry.space_group_name_H-M   'P 1'
#
loop_
_entity.id
_entity.type
_entity.pdbx_description
1 polymer ?
#
loop_
_entity_poly.entity_id
_entity_poly.type
_entity_poly.pdbx_seq_one_letter_code
_entity_poly.pdbx_strand_id
1 'polypeptide(L)'
;FDTNNNTFKNLDEELAVPTDKRIFAIAQALVRGYSVEKIHDLTKINKWFLYKMKNIVDTEKILKKKRLNKIDYSLMKEAKQKGFSDLQLASLTNSSEFEVRRYRKALNVIPVVKQIDTLAAEFPAQTNYLYLTYHGEENDIPLPSENQIVVLGSGSYRIGSSVEFDWCCVNAVMTLNKLNYRTIMINYNPETVSTDYDICDKLYFEELSFERILDIYDKELPEGVIISMGGQIPNNLAMKLHNVDIPILGTSPDDIDNAENRNKFSQILDNIKVNQPDWKELTSLKKAKAFAKRVGYPVLIRPSYVLSGAAMSKVINDKHLEGFLKKAAEISKEHPIVISKFILEAKEIDVDAVADNGKLFCYAISEHVENAGVHSGDATIVLPPQRTYLETMRRVKIVTKEIAEALKITGPFNIQFIAKDNEVKVIECNLRASRSFPFVSKVLKVNFIDIATKLMLGEKVPKIDKSSFDVDYVGVKASQFSFSRLKGSDPVVGVEMASTGEVACMGD
;
A
#
# COMPACT_ATOMS: atom_id res chain seq x y z
N PHE A 1 -20.05 -9.19 6.64
CA PHE A 1 -18.74 -9.25 7.32
C PHE A 1 -18.03 -10.53 6.94
N ASP A 2 -16.76 -10.47 6.50
CA ASP A 2 -15.96 -11.69 6.38
C ASP A 2 -15.57 -12.14 7.79
N THR A 3 -16.43 -12.97 8.37
CA THR A 3 -16.30 -13.49 9.74
C THR A 3 -15.22 -14.55 9.89
N ASN A 4 -14.52 -14.92 8.80
CA ASN A 4 -13.63 -16.08 8.82
C ASN A 4 -12.37 -15.87 9.67
N ASN A 5 -11.94 -14.63 9.94
CA ASN A 5 -10.75 -14.35 10.75
C ASN A 5 -10.99 -13.75 12.15
N ASN A 6 -12.24 -13.43 12.52
CA ASN A 6 -12.58 -12.80 13.80
C ASN A 6 -13.69 -13.56 14.55
N THR A 7 -13.44 -14.83 14.87
CA THR A 7 -14.36 -15.61 15.72
C THR A 7 -13.94 -15.46 17.18
N PHE A 8 -14.74 -14.75 17.97
CA PHE A 8 -14.46 -14.55 19.39
C PHE A 8 -14.99 -15.73 20.21
N LYS A 9 -14.12 -16.30 21.08
CA LYS A 9 -14.49 -17.38 22.00
C LYS A 9 -15.40 -16.88 23.12
N ASN A 10 -15.06 -15.73 23.71
CA ASN A 10 -15.81 -15.10 24.79
C ASN A 10 -16.22 -13.67 24.39
N LEU A 11 -17.44 -13.51 23.90
CA LEU A 11 -17.93 -12.19 23.46
C LEU A 11 -18.15 -11.23 24.63
N ASP A 12 -18.59 -11.70 25.79
CA ASP A 12 -18.85 -10.80 26.93
C ASP A 12 -17.56 -10.12 27.40
N GLU A 13 -16.44 -10.85 27.40
CA GLU A 13 -15.11 -10.33 27.72
C GLU A 13 -14.60 -9.35 26.66
N GLU A 14 -14.67 -9.70 25.38
CA GLU A 14 -14.26 -8.82 24.27
C GLU A 14 -15.10 -7.53 24.19
N LEU A 15 -16.37 -7.60 24.62
CA LEU A 15 -17.22 -6.43 24.75
C LEU A 15 -16.87 -5.62 26.00
N ALA A 16 -16.55 -6.25 27.12
CA ALA A 16 -16.23 -5.55 28.37
C ALA A 16 -14.84 -4.89 28.35
N VAL A 17 -13.83 -5.58 27.83
CA VAL A 17 -12.43 -5.14 27.77
C VAL A 17 -12.13 -4.64 26.36
N PRO A 18 -12.04 -3.31 26.13
CA PRO A 18 -11.89 -2.77 24.80
C PRO A 18 -10.55 -3.16 24.17
N THR A 19 -10.62 -3.69 22.95
CA THR A 19 -9.50 -3.95 22.04
C THR A 19 -9.74 -3.24 20.70
N ASP A 20 -8.72 -3.21 19.85
CA ASP A 20 -8.82 -2.80 18.44
C ASP A 20 -9.87 -3.61 17.65
N LYS A 21 -10.23 -4.81 18.13
CA LYS A 21 -11.22 -5.69 17.52
C LYS A 21 -12.64 -5.56 18.07
N ARG A 22 -12.86 -4.70 19.08
CA ARG A 22 -14.15 -4.57 19.79
C ARG A 22 -15.34 -4.28 18.86
N ILE A 23 -15.15 -3.48 17.82
CA ILE A 23 -16.21 -3.17 16.84
C ILE A 23 -16.70 -4.44 16.12
N PHE A 24 -15.80 -5.37 15.82
CA PHE A 24 -16.18 -6.65 15.21
C PHE A 24 -16.87 -7.58 16.22
N ALA A 25 -16.46 -7.55 17.49
CA ALA A 25 -17.14 -8.27 18.56
C ALA A 25 -18.59 -7.77 18.75
N ILE A 26 -18.82 -6.46 18.68
CA ILE A 26 -20.17 -5.87 18.72
C ILE A 26 -21.03 -6.37 17.56
N ALA A 27 -20.50 -6.33 16.32
CA ALA A 27 -21.21 -6.85 15.16
C ALA A 27 -21.57 -8.34 15.34
N GLN A 28 -20.61 -9.17 15.80
CA GLN A 28 -20.87 -10.59 16.06
C GLN A 28 -21.89 -10.82 17.18
N ALA A 29 -21.87 -10.02 18.25
CA ALA A 29 -22.84 -10.09 19.34
C ALA A 29 -24.26 -9.78 18.85
N LEU A 30 -24.43 -8.74 18.03
CA LEU A 30 -25.72 -8.40 17.40
C LEU A 30 -26.20 -9.52 16.46
N VAL A 31 -25.29 -10.16 15.71
CA VAL A 31 -25.61 -11.32 14.88
C VAL A 31 -26.08 -12.50 15.74
N ARG A 32 -25.43 -12.77 16.88
CA ARG A 32 -25.81 -13.81 17.85
C ARG A 32 -27.03 -13.47 18.72
N GLY A 33 -27.66 -12.31 18.49
CA GLY A 33 -28.92 -11.93 19.13
C GLY A 33 -28.80 -11.22 20.48
N TYR A 34 -27.63 -10.65 20.80
CA TYR A 34 -27.51 -9.82 22.01
C TYR A 34 -28.39 -8.57 21.90
N SER A 35 -29.01 -8.17 23.01
CA SER A 35 -29.76 -6.92 23.08
C SER A 35 -28.83 -5.70 23.07
N VAL A 36 -29.33 -4.57 22.57
CA VAL A 36 -28.60 -3.30 22.61
C VAL A 36 -28.30 -2.89 24.05
N GLU A 37 -29.21 -3.21 24.98
CA GLU A 37 -29.05 -3.05 26.42
C GLU A 37 -27.84 -3.82 26.93
N LYS A 38 -27.76 -5.14 26.64
CA LYS A 38 -26.63 -5.96 27.09
C LYS A 38 -25.30 -5.43 26.55
N ILE A 39 -25.25 -5.09 25.25
CA ILE A 39 -24.03 -4.57 24.64
C ILE A 39 -23.67 -3.22 25.25
N HIS A 40 -24.63 -2.34 25.50
CA HIS A 40 -24.40 -1.07 26.20
C HIS A 40 -23.85 -1.30 27.61
N ASP A 41 -24.41 -2.24 28.37
CA ASP A 41 -24.00 -2.50 29.74
C ASP A 41 -22.55 -3.00 29.80
N LEU A 42 -22.13 -3.81 28.83
CA LEU A 42 -20.75 -4.29 28.70
C LEU A 42 -19.81 -3.21 28.14
N THR A 43 -20.24 -2.50 27.09
CA THR A 43 -19.34 -1.65 26.32
C THR A 43 -19.26 -0.20 26.78
N LYS A 44 -20.32 0.26 27.44
CA LYS A 44 -20.67 1.66 27.73
C LYS A 44 -20.83 2.55 26.49
N ILE A 45 -20.85 1.98 25.29
CA ILE A 45 -21.12 2.71 24.05
C ILE A 45 -22.59 3.13 24.05
N ASN A 46 -22.86 4.39 23.74
CA ASN A 46 -24.23 4.91 23.73
C ASN A 46 -25.15 4.07 22.82
N LYS A 47 -26.34 3.75 23.33
CA LYS A 47 -27.34 2.95 22.62
C LYS A 47 -27.65 3.48 21.22
N TRP A 48 -27.57 4.79 21.01
CA TRP A 48 -27.75 5.42 19.70
C TRP A 48 -26.83 4.79 18.63
N PHE A 49 -25.53 4.67 18.89
CA PHE A 49 -24.58 4.05 17.95
C PHE A 49 -24.88 2.55 17.77
N LEU A 50 -25.21 1.86 18.87
CA LEU A 50 -25.51 0.44 18.85
C LEU A 50 -26.76 0.11 18.03
N TYR A 51 -27.80 0.95 18.07
CA TYR A 51 -28.96 0.82 17.19
C TYR A 51 -28.58 1.03 15.71
N LYS A 52 -27.68 1.98 15.39
CA LYS A 52 -27.19 2.14 14.01
C LYS A 52 -26.43 0.90 13.53
N MET A 53 -25.57 0.32 14.37
CA MET A 53 -24.89 -0.96 14.06
C MET A 53 -25.89 -2.12 13.90
N LYS A 54 -26.92 -2.17 14.76
CA LYS A 54 -28.00 -3.17 14.64
C LYS A 54 -28.73 -3.05 13.30
N ASN A 55 -29.02 -1.83 12.84
CA ASN A 55 -29.68 -1.62 11.55
C ASN A 55 -28.85 -2.17 10.37
N ILE A 56 -27.51 -2.04 10.44
CA ILE A 56 -26.60 -2.64 9.45
C ILE A 56 -26.71 -4.17 9.50
N VAL A 57 -26.61 -4.77 10.70
CA VAL A 57 -26.71 -6.23 10.88
C VAL A 57 -28.07 -6.79 10.44
N ASP A 58 -29.17 -6.09 10.72
CA ASP A 58 -30.50 -6.50 10.28
C ASP A 58 -30.63 -6.47 8.75
N THR A 59 -30.06 -5.44 8.12
CA THR A 59 -30.01 -5.35 6.64
C THR A 59 -29.17 -6.48 6.05
N GLU A 60 -28.02 -6.79 6.66
CA GLU A 60 -27.18 -7.92 6.26
C GLU A 60 -27.98 -9.24 6.30
N LYS A 61 -28.79 -9.47 7.35
CA LYS A 61 -29.64 -10.66 7.48
C LYS A 61 -30.70 -10.77 6.36
N ILE A 62 -31.21 -9.64 5.87
CA ILE A 62 -32.13 -9.60 4.73
C ILE A 62 -31.37 -9.91 3.43
N LEU A 63 -30.22 -9.26 3.22
CA LEU A 63 -29.39 -9.43 2.02
C LEU A 63 -28.89 -10.86 1.85
N LYS A 64 -28.43 -11.52 2.94
CA LYS A 64 -27.96 -12.93 2.92
C LYS A 64 -29.00 -13.94 2.41
N LYS A 65 -30.29 -13.60 2.47
CA LYS A 65 -31.38 -14.48 2.03
C LYS A 65 -31.73 -14.29 0.54
N LYS A 66 -31.07 -13.35 -0.15
CA LYS A 66 -31.37 -12.98 -1.53
C LYS A 66 -30.17 -13.24 -2.43
N ARG A 67 -30.45 -13.61 -3.69
CA ARG A 67 -29.48 -13.52 -4.78
C ARG A 67 -29.45 -12.08 -5.30
N LEU A 68 -28.36 -11.69 -5.94
CA LEU A 68 -28.14 -10.32 -6.44
C LEU A 68 -29.34 -9.82 -7.28
N ASN A 69 -29.81 -10.63 -8.24
CA ASN A 69 -30.94 -10.30 -9.11
C ASN A 69 -32.33 -10.23 -8.42
N LYS A 70 -32.41 -10.52 -7.11
CA LYS A 70 -33.62 -10.40 -6.29
C LYS A 70 -33.57 -9.21 -5.32
N ILE A 71 -32.52 -8.40 -5.40
CA ILE A 71 -32.41 -7.13 -4.68
C ILE A 71 -33.00 -6.06 -5.59
N ASP A 72 -34.15 -5.51 -5.22
CA ASP A 72 -34.77 -4.41 -5.95
C ASP A 72 -34.07 -3.07 -5.70
N TYR A 73 -34.50 -2.04 -6.41
CA TYR A 73 -33.98 -0.68 -6.25
C TYR A 73 -33.99 -0.19 -4.80
N SER A 74 -35.10 -0.41 -4.08
CA SER A 74 -35.29 0.10 -2.73
C SER A 74 -34.28 -0.52 -1.78
N LEU A 75 -34.16 -1.84 -1.80
CA LEU A 75 -33.22 -2.55 -0.93
C LEU A 75 -31.77 -2.28 -1.31
N MET A 76 -31.46 -2.16 -2.62
CA MET A 76 -30.12 -1.79 -3.07
C MET A 76 -29.76 -0.39 -2.57
N LYS A 77 -30.63 0.60 -2.77
CA LYS A 77 -30.43 1.98 -2.31
C LYS A 77 -30.27 2.03 -0.79
N GLU A 78 -31.14 1.35 -0.04
CA GLU A 78 -31.05 1.27 1.43
C GLU A 78 -29.72 0.67 1.89
N ALA A 79 -29.27 -0.42 1.25
CA ALA A 79 -27.98 -1.03 1.57
C ALA A 79 -26.82 -0.06 1.31
N LYS A 80 -26.79 0.60 0.15
CA LYS A 80 -25.75 1.58 -0.18
C LYS A 80 -25.78 2.82 0.72
N GLN A 81 -26.96 3.29 1.09
CA GLN A 81 -27.16 4.36 2.07
C GLN A 81 -26.66 3.99 3.48
N LYS A 82 -26.69 2.71 3.84
CA LYS A 82 -26.12 2.18 5.09
C LYS A 82 -24.62 1.89 4.99
N GLY A 83 -23.98 2.21 3.87
CA GLY A 83 -22.54 2.07 3.68
C GLY A 83 -22.07 0.66 3.29
N PHE A 84 -22.96 -0.22 2.81
CA PHE A 84 -22.52 -1.52 2.29
C PHE A 84 -21.69 -1.33 1.01
N SER A 85 -20.47 -1.86 0.99
CA SER A 85 -19.65 -1.88 -0.23
C SER A 85 -20.14 -2.95 -1.22
N ASP A 86 -19.82 -2.77 -2.49
CA ASP A 86 -20.11 -3.72 -3.57
C ASP A 86 -19.41 -5.07 -3.28
N LEU A 87 -18.22 -5.05 -2.67
CA LEU A 87 -17.52 -6.24 -2.19
C LEU A 87 -18.29 -6.97 -1.06
N GLN A 88 -18.84 -6.23 -0.10
CA GLN A 88 -19.66 -6.83 0.96
C GLN A 88 -20.94 -7.43 0.38
N LEU A 89 -21.64 -6.72 -0.49
CA LEU A 89 -22.84 -7.22 -1.17
C LEU A 89 -22.54 -8.46 -2.01
N ALA A 90 -21.38 -8.50 -2.68
CA ALA A 90 -20.93 -9.63 -3.47
C ALA A 90 -20.78 -10.89 -2.61
N SER A 91 -20.10 -10.76 -1.46
CA SER A 91 -19.98 -11.83 -0.47
C SER A 91 -21.34 -12.30 0.05
N LEU A 92 -22.27 -11.38 0.34
CA LEU A 92 -23.59 -11.72 0.89
C LEU A 92 -24.52 -12.40 -0.13
N THR A 93 -24.34 -12.12 -1.42
CA THR A 93 -25.20 -12.62 -2.50
C THR A 93 -24.58 -13.76 -3.30
N ASN A 94 -23.33 -14.13 -2.99
CA ASN A 94 -22.52 -15.11 -3.72
C ASN A 94 -22.33 -14.72 -5.19
N SER A 95 -21.88 -13.49 -5.40
CA SER A 95 -21.49 -12.92 -6.70
C SER A 95 -20.10 -12.27 -6.62
N SER A 96 -19.64 -11.66 -7.69
CA SER A 96 -18.42 -10.84 -7.71
C SER A 96 -18.69 -9.35 -7.44
N GLU A 97 -17.67 -8.62 -6.98
CA GLU A 97 -17.71 -7.16 -6.77
C GLU A 97 -18.14 -6.42 -8.05
N PHE A 98 -17.62 -6.85 -9.21
CA PHE A 98 -17.94 -6.26 -10.51
C PHE A 98 -19.41 -6.51 -10.93
N GLU A 99 -19.95 -7.69 -10.67
CA GLU A 99 -21.37 -7.98 -10.95
C GLU A 99 -22.30 -7.11 -10.12
N VAL A 100 -21.98 -6.91 -8.83
CA VAL A 100 -22.75 -6.00 -7.97
C VAL A 100 -22.69 -4.59 -8.51
N ARG A 101 -21.51 -4.07 -8.85
CA ARG A 101 -21.35 -2.74 -9.45
C ARG A 101 -22.23 -2.56 -10.67
N ARG A 102 -22.15 -3.49 -11.63
CA ARG A 102 -22.95 -3.46 -12.87
C ARG A 102 -24.44 -3.47 -12.57
N TYR A 103 -24.89 -4.34 -11.67
CA TYR A 103 -26.30 -4.44 -11.31
C TYR A 103 -26.81 -3.18 -10.60
N ARG A 104 -26.02 -2.66 -9.65
CA ARG A 104 -26.29 -1.40 -8.94
C ARG A 104 -26.43 -0.23 -9.90
N LYS A 105 -25.54 -0.09 -10.89
CA LYS A 105 -25.63 0.93 -11.95
C LYS A 105 -26.86 0.72 -12.85
N ALA A 106 -27.20 -0.52 -13.20
CA ALA A 106 -28.40 -0.83 -13.99
C ALA A 106 -29.71 -0.46 -13.26
N LEU A 107 -29.71 -0.48 -11.92
CA LEU A 107 -30.81 0.02 -11.09
C LEU A 107 -30.77 1.55 -10.89
N ASN A 108 -29.80 2.26 -11.47
CA ASN A 108 -29.57 3.68 -11.24
C ASN A 108 -29.32 4.04 -9.75
N VAL A 109 -28.66 3.15 -9.01
CA VAL A 109 -28.22 3.42 -7.63
C VAL A 109 -26.76 3.85 -7.65
N ILE A 110 -26.52 5.14 -7.87
CA ILE A 110 -25.19 5.73 -8.05
C ILE A 110 -25.01 6.83 -7.00
N PRO A 111 -23.83 6.97 -6.36
CA PRO A 111 -23.64 8.05 -5.38
C PRO A 111 -23.56 9.40 -6.09
N VAL A 112 -23.81 10.48 -5.35
CA VAL A 112 -23.63 11.86 -5.81
C VAL A 112 -22.48 12.53 -5.08
N VAL A 113 -21.85 13.51 -5.73
CA VAL A 113 -20.73 14.29 -5.17
C VAL A 113 -21.28 15.45 -4.36
N LYS A 114 -20.86 15.56 -3.10
CA LYS A 114 -21.24 16.65 -2.19
C LYS A 114 -20.03 17.43 -1.71
N GLN A 115 -20.20 18.73 -1.50
CA GLN A 115 -19.18 19.62 -0.98
C GLN A 115 -19.21 19.71 0.54
N ILE A 116 -18.03 19.85 1.15
CA ILE A 116 -17.85 20.27 2.54
C ILE A 116 -17.69 21.80 2.51
N ASP A 117 -18.68 22.50 3.05
CA ASP A 117 -18.83 23.96 2.93
C ASP A 117 -18.78 24.71 4.27
N THR A 118 -18.69 23.98 5.39
CA THR A 118 -18.76 24.47 6.79
C THR A 118 -20.09 25.08 7.24
N LEU A 119 -21.02 25.33 6.31
CA LEU A 119 -22.24 26.14 6.52
C LEU A 119 -23.54 25.40 6.14
N ALA A 120 -23.46 24.09 5.85
CA ALA A 120 -24.61 23.26 5.48
C ALA A 120 -25.43 23.88 4.34
N ALA A 121 -24.73 24.30 3.28
CA ALA A 121 -25.25 24.95 2.08
C ALA A 121 -25.95 26.30 2.30
N GLU A 122 -25.76 26.97 3.44
CA GLU A 122 -26.25 28.37 3.62
C GLU A 122 -25.60 29.32 2.60
N PHE A 123 -24.33 29.07 2.27
CA PHE A 123 -23.57 29.82 1.26
C PHE A 123 -22.85 28.85 0.30
N PRO A 124 -22.68 29.22 -0.98
CA PRO A 124 -21.96 28.39 -1.94
C PRO A 124 -20.47 28.29 -1.57
N ALA A 125 -19.95 27.07 -1.53
CA ALA A 125 -18.52 26.82 -1.32
C ALA A 125 -17.72 27.15 -2.58
N GLN A 126 -16.59 27.85 -2.40
CA GLN A 126 -15.60 28.04 -3.45
C GLN A 126 -14.59 26.89 -3.54
N THR A 127 -14.49 26.10 -2.47
CA THR A 127 -13.55 24.97 -2.34
C THR A 127 -14.17 23.68 -2.85
N ASN A 128 -13.40 22.88 -3.57
CA ASN A 128 -13.80 21.53 -3.99
C ASN A 128 -13.29 20.49 -3.00
N TYR A 129 -13.75 20.59 -1.75
CA TYR A 129 -13.56 19.55 -0.75
C TYR A 129 -14.78 18.62 -0.77
N LEU A 130 -14.63 17.40 -1.26
CA LEU A 130 -15.72 16.57 -1.78
C LEU A 130 -15.81 15.22 -1.07
N TYR A 131 -17.02 14.68 -1.01
CA TYR A 131 -17.30 13.29 -0.63
C TYR A 131 -18.46 12.72 -1.47
N LEU A 132 -18.56 11.39 -1.55
CA LEU A 132 -19.63 10.70 -2.27
C LEU A 132 -20.67 10.14 -1.30
N THR A 133 -21.95 10.32 -1.62
CA THR A 133 -23.05 9.82 -0.78
C THR A 133 -24.23 9.30 -1.61
N TYR A 134 -24.93 8.30 -1.07
CA TYR A 134 -26.20 7.81 -1.62
C TYR A 134 -27.43 8.51 -1.00
N HIS A 135 -27.21 9.49 -0.11
CA HIS A 135 -28.27 10.26 0.55
C HIS A 135 -28.61 11.57 -0.16
N GLY A 136 -27.92 11.89 -1.27
CA GLY A 136 -28.20 13.08 -2.08
C GLY A 136 -28.97 12.76 -3.36
N GLU A 137 -29.47 13.82 -4.00
CA GLU A 137 -30.25 13.74 -5.24
C GLU A 137 -29.47 14.23 -6.47
N GLU A 138 -28.53 15.17 -6.27
CA GLU A 138 -27.69 15.76 -7.33
C GLU A 138 -26.25 15.99 -6.86
N ASN A 139 -25.33 16.22 -7.81
CA ASN A 139 -23.95 16.61 -7.51
C ASN A 139 -23.86 18.11 -7.25
N ASP A 140 -23.05 18.54 -6.28
CA ASP A 140 -22.88 19.96 -5.94
C ASP A 140 -21.96 20.72 -6.91
N ILE A 141 -21.18 20.01 -7.71
CA ILE A 141 -20.22 20.58 -8.67
C ILE A 141 -20.50 20.13 -10.10
N PRO A 142 -20.12 20.94 -11.11
CA PRO A 142 -20.17 20.52 -12.51
C PRO A 142 -19.12 19.44 -12.79
N LEU A 143 -19.54 18.41 -13.53
CA LEU A 143 -18.76 17.22 -13.88
C LEU A 143 -19.07 16.81 -15.33
N PRO A 144 -18.10 16.32 -16.12
CA PRO A 144 -16.65 16.26 -15.87
C PRO A 144 -15.96 17.62 -16.08
N SER A 145 -14.64 17.71 -15.87
CA SER A 145 -13.80 18.82 -16.35
C SER A 145 -12.71 18.31 -17.32
N GLU A 146 -12.13 19.21 -18.11
CA GLU A 146 -11.06 18.85 -19.04
C GLU A 146 -9.68 18.82 -18.36
N ASN A 147 -8.73 18.08 -18.94
CA ASN A 147 -7.32 17.99 -18.55
C ASN A 147 -7.10 17.59 -17.09
N GLN A 148 -7.84 16.59 -16.61
CA GLN A 148 -7.79 16.12 -15.23
C GLN A 148 -6.90 14.88 -15.07
N ILE A 149 -6.09 14.87 -14.01
CA ILE A 149 -5.32 13.69 -13.59
C ILE A 149 -5.66 13.36 -12.14
N VAL A 150 -5.91 12.09 -11.88
CA VAL A 150 -6.12 11.57 -10.53
C VAL A 150 -4.79 11.15 -9.92
N VAL A 151 -4.54 11.55 -8.69
CA VAL A 151 -3.47 11.02 -7.84
C VAL A 151 -4.11 10.27 -6.67
N LEU A 152 -3.79 8.98 -6.55
CA LEU A 152 -4.25 8.18 -5.42
C LEU A 152 -3.30 8.36 -4.22
N GLY A 153 -3.87 8.72 -3.07
CA GLY A 153 -3.16 8.94 -1.82
C GLY A 153 -2.69 7.65 -1.14
N SER A 154 -2.17 7.80 0.08
CA SER A 154 -1.59 6.70 0.87
C SER A 154 -2.54 6.03 1.85
N GLY A 155 -3.70 6.61 2.12
CA GLY A 155 -4.62 6.16 3.17
C GLY A 155 -4.04 6.40 4.57
N SER A 156 -4.63 5.74 5.57
CA SER A 156 -4.20 5.88 6.96
C SER A 156 -2.77 5.43 7.19
N TYR A 157 -2.03 6.19 7.99
CA TYR A 157 -0.69 5.81 8.41
C TYR A 157 -0.68 4.52 9.22
N ARG A 158 0.35 3.71 8.98
CA ARG A 158 0.66 2.47 9.69
C ARG A 158 2.14 2.17 9.56
N ILE A 159 2.65 1.24 10.37
CA ILE A 159 4.04 0.80 10.25
C ILE A 159 4.33 0.34 8.81
N GLY A 160 5.37 0.92 8.21
CA GLY A 160 5.76 0.72 6.82
C GLY A 160 5.05 1.57 5.76
N SER A 161 4.09 2.41 6.17
CA SER A 161 3.41 3.38 5.30
C SER A 161 3.01 4.63 6.09
N SER A 162 3.89 5.64 6.08
CA SER A 162 3.70 6.91 6.79
C SER A 162 3.79 8.12 5.82
N VAL A 163 4.22 9.27 6.34
CA VAL A 163 4.23 10.59 5.68
C VAL A 163 5.07 10.66 4.40
N GLU A 164 6.01 9.75 4.23
CA GLU A 164 6.83 9.61 3.02
C GLU A 164 6.00 9.54 1.73
N PHE A 165 4.91 8.77 1.74
CA PHE A 165 4.04 8.59 0.58
C PHE A 165 3.11 9.79 0.39
N ASP A 166 2.74 10.46 1.48
CA ASP A 166 2.02 11.74 1.40
C ASP A 166 2.89 12.81 0.73
N TRP A 167 4.16 12.89 1.12
CA TRP A 167 5.13 13.79 0.47
C TRP A 167 5.25 13.49 -1.04
N CYS A 168 5.27 12.21 -1.44
CA CYS A 168 5.26 11.83 -2.85
C CYS A 168 3.97 12.27 -3.56
N CYS A 169 2.80 12.03 -2.98
CA CYS A 169 1.52 12.46 -3.55
C CYS A 169 1.44 13.98 -3.73
N VAL A 170 1.82 14.75 -2.69
CA VAL A 170 1.83 16.22 -2.73
C VAL A 170 2.78 16.75 -3.79
N ASN A 171 4.00 16.20 -3.90
CA ASN A 171 4.94 16.65 -4.92
C ASN A 171 4.46 16.30 -6.34
N ALA A 172 3.79 15.17 -6.53
CA ALA A 172 3.18 14.84 -7.81
C ALA A 172 2.10 15.86 -8.18
N VAL A 173 1.17 16.17 -7.27
CA VAL A 173 0.14 17.21 -7.49
C VAL A 173 0.76 18.58 -7.80
N MET A 174 1.77 19.01 -7.03
CA MET A 174 2.44 20.28 -7.29
C MET A 174 3.10 20.33 -8.68
N THR A 175 3.65 19.21 -9.15
CA THR A 175 4.22 19.11 -10.51
C THR A 175 3.13 19.14 -11.58
N LEU A 176 2.02 18.43 -11.38
CA LEU A 176 0.87 18.45 -12.30
C LEU A 176 0.30 19.87 -12.44
N ASN A 177 0.13 20.59 -11.32
CA ASN A 177 -0.34 21.98 -11.33
C ASN A 177 0.63 22.90 -12.11
N LYS A 178 1.95 22.72 -11.97
CA LYS A 178 2.96 23.47 -12.75
C LYS A 178 2.90 23.18 -14.25
N LEU A 179 2.41 22.00 -14.64
CA LEU A 179 2.18 21.60 -16.03
C LEU A 179 0.77 21.97 -16.52
N ASN A 180 -0.01 22.71 -15.73
CA ASN A 180 -1.39 23.15 -16.03
C ASN A 180 -2.41 22.01 -16.17
N TYR A 181 -2.15 20.86 -15.55
CA TYR A 181 -3.18 19.84 -15.37
C TYR A 181 -4.05 20.17 -14.17
N ARG A 182 -5.35 19.88 -14.27
CA ARG A 182 -6.26 19.90 -13.13
C ARG A 182 -6.06 18.64 -12.31
N THR A 183 -5.91 18.77 -11.01
CA THR A 183 -5.55 17.67 -10.13
C THR A 183 -6.74 17.20 -9.29
N ILE A 184 -6.93 15.88 -9.26
CA ILE A 184 -7.89 15.22 -8.37
C ILE A 184 -7.11 14.38 -7.37
N MET A 185 -7.18 14.73 -6.09
CA MET A 185 -6.64 13.89 -5.02
C MET A 185 -7.74 13.01 -4.45
N ILE A 186 -7.49 11.70 -4.34
CA ILE A 186 -8.35 10.77 -3.61
C ILE A 186 -7.56 10.24 -2.42
N ASN A 187 -7.94 10.63 -1.21
CA ASN A 187 -7.33 10.13 0.02
C ASN A 187 -8.31 10.32 1.20
N TYR A 188 -8.11 9.60 2.30
CA TYR A 188 -9.00 9.65 3.47
C TYR A 188 -8.25 9.79 4.79
N ASN A 189 -6.97 10.14 4.74
CA ASN A 189 -6.19 10.37 5.95
C ASN A 189 -6.36 11.83 6.42
N PRO A 190 -6.96 12.10 7.58
CA PRO A 190 -7.17 13.46 8.06
C PRO A 190 -5.89 14.15 8.56
N GLU A 191 -4.78 13.43 8.70
CA GLU A 191 -3.52 13.96 9.24
C GLU A 191 -2.58 14.50 8.15
N THR A 192 -2.92 14.30 6.87
CA THR A 192 -1.99 14.51 5.75
C THR A 192 -2.13 15.87 5.08
N VAL A 193 -1.05 16.32 4.45
CA VAL A 193 -1.09 17.53 3.61
C VAL A 193 -1.86 17.25 2.32
N SER A 194 -1.84 16.02 1.78
CA SER A 194 -2.63 15.71 0.58
C SER A 194 -4.14 15.94 0.74
N THR A 195 -4.65 15.90 1.97
CA THR A 195 -6.09 16.11 2.28
C THR A 195 -6.39 17.53 2.73
N ASP A 196 -5.44 18.45 2.57
CA ASP A 196 -5.76 19.88 2.57
C ASP A 196 -6.31 20.28 1.20
N TYR A 197 -7.41 21.03 1.20
CA TYR A 197 -8.15 21.37 -0.02
C TYR A 197 -7.41 22.39 -0.89
N ASP A 198 -6.36 23.03 -0.38
CA ASP A 198 -5.53 24.01 -1.09
C ASP A 198 -4.40 23.37 -1.92
N ILE A 199 -4.16 22.06 -1.76
CA ILE A 199 -3.10 21.34 -2.48
C ILE A 199 -3.52 20.95 -3.91
N CYS A 200 -4.79 20.62 -4.14
CA CYS A 200 -5.31 20.14 -5.42
C CYS A 200 -6.60 20.85 -5.85
N ASP A 201 -6.95 20.78 -7.14
CA ASP A 201 -8.18 21.42 -7.65
C ASP A 201 -9.47 20.77 -7.15
N LYS A 202 -9.44 19.45 -6.93
CA LYS A 202 -10.55 18.67 -6.35
C LYS A 202 -10.01 17.63 -5.37
N LEU A 203 -10.42 17.72 -4.12
CA LEU A 203 -10.11 16.72 -3.10
C LEU A 203 -11.33 15.85 -2.84
N TYR A 204 -11.24 14.56 -3.14
CA TYR A 204 -12.20 13.56 -2.70
C TYR A 204 -11.73 12.90 -1.42
N PHE A 205 -12.37 13.22 -0.30
CA PHE A 205 -12.15 12.57 1.00
C PHE A 205 -12.84 11.21 1.02
N GLU A 206 -12.26 10.24 0.32
CA GLU A 206 -12.92 9.00 -0.04
C GLU A 206 -12.01 7.78 0.07
N GLU A 207 -12.65 6.61 0.19
CA GLU A 207 -11.95 5.34 0.28
C GLU A 207 -11.06 5.08 -0.95
N LEU A 208 -9.85 4.58 -0.72
CA LEU A 208 -8.99 4.02 -1.77
C LEU A 208 -9.42 2.59 -2.11
N SER A 209 -10.69 2.42 -2.47
CA SER A 209 -11.27 1.15 -2.87
C SER A 209 -11.57 1.13 -4.36
N PHE A 210 -11.54 -0.06 -4.96
CA PHE A 210 -11.83 -0.24 -6.39
C PHE A 210 -13.20 0.35 -6.77
N GLU A 211 -14.22 0.09 -5.96
CA GLU A 211 -15.56 0.65 -6.14
C GLU A 211 -15.55 2.18 -6.18
N ARG A 212 -14.93 2.82 -5.18
CA ARG A 212 -15.02 4.26 -4.99
C ARG A 212 -14.19 5.03 -6.00
N ILE A 213 -13.00 4.52 -6.33
CA ILE A 213 -12.16 5.08 -7.39
C ILE A 213 -12.90 5.03 -8.73
N LEU A 214 -13.58 3.93 -9.06
CA LEU A 214 -14.38 3.87 -10.28
C LEU A 214 -15.62 4.77 -10.26
N ASP A 215 -16.26 4.94 -9.10
CA ASP A 215 -17.39 5.88 -8.99
C ASP A 215 -16.95 7.33 -9.24
N ILE A 216 -15.74 7.72 -8.82
CA ILE A 216 -15.14 9.03 -9.10
C ILE A 216 -14.71 9.10 -10.57
N TYR A 217 -14.01 8.09 -11.08
CA TYR A 217 -13.55 8.04 -12.46
C TYR A 217 -14.71 8.15 -13.47
N ASP A 218 -15.80 7.40 -13.25
CA ASP A 218 -16.99 7.43 -14.13
C ASP A 218 -17.65 8.82 -14.21
N LYS A 219 -17.43 9.67 -13.20
CA LYS A 219 -18.00 11.02 -13.12
C LYS A 219 -17.04 12.09 -13.65
N GLU A 220 -15.76 11.98 -13.30
CA GLU A 220 -14.74 12.98 -13.61
C GLU A 220 -14.10 12.76 -14.99
N LEU A 221 -14.10 11.52 -15.49
CA LEU A 221 -13.50 11.12 -16.77
C LEU A 221 -12.06 11.68 -16.96
N PRO A 222 -11.15 11.46 -16.00
CA PRO A 222 -9.79 11.99 -16.08
C PRO A 222 -8.99 11.33 -17.21
N GLU A 223 -7.94 12.01 -17.69
CA GLU A 223 -7.03 11.48 -18.73
C GLU A 223 -6.22 10.28 -18.24
N GLY A 224 -5.96 10.21 -16.93
CA GLY A 224 -5.28 9.08 -16.34
C GLY A 224 -5.17 9.15 -14.82
N VAL A 225 -4.67 8.05 -14.26
CA VAL A 225 -4.54 7.84 -12.82
C VAL A 225 -3.09 7.50 -12.47
N ILE A 226 -2.52 8.26 -11.53
CA ILE A 226 -1.21 7.98 -10.94
C ILE A 226 -1.42 7.15 -9.67
N ILE A 227 -0.86 5.93 -9.67
CA ILE A 227 -0.95 4.97 -8.55
C ILE A 227 0.38 4.74 -7.84
N SER A 228 1.49 5.23 -8.41
CA SER A 228 2.87 4.92 -8.01
C SER A 228 3.39 5.78 -6.85
N MET A 229 2.58 6.69 -6.29
CA MET A 229 3.00 7.65 -5.26
C MET A 229 2.51 7.30 -3.86
N GLY A 230 1.29 6.78 -3.73
CA GLY A 230 0.62 6.52 -2.45
C GLY A 230 0.98 5.19 -1.77
N GLY A 231 2.15 4.60 -2.08
CA GLY A 231 2.57 3.34 -1.48
C GLY A 231 1.74 2.13 -1.96
N GLN A 232 1.52 1.15 -1.09
CA GLN A 232 0.99 -0.16 -1.52
C GLN A 232 -0.51 -0.17 -1.82
N ILE A 233 -1.33 0.62 -1.11
CA ILE A 233 -2.79 0.61 -1.30
C ILE A 233 -3.16 0.88 -2.77
N PRO A 234 -2.71 1.99 -3.39
CA PRO A 234 -2.98 2.22 -4.81
C PRO A 234 -2.25 1.23 -5.73
N ASN A 235 -1.03 0.81 -5.40
CA ASN A 235 -0.28 -0.15 -6.23
C ASN A 235 -1.01 -1.50 -6.36
N ASN A 236 -1.63 -1.99 -5.26
CA ASN A 236 -2.43 -3.21 -5.26
C ASN A 236 -3.69 -3.13 -6.13
N LEU A 237 -4.12 -1.92 -6.51
CA LEU A 237 -5.27 -1.70 -7.37
C LEU A 237 -4.89 -1.70 -8.87
N ALA A 238 -3.60 -1.72 -9.21
CA ALA A 238 -3.09 -1.62 -10.58
C ALA A 238 -3.82 -2.56 -11.54
N MET A 239 -3.78 -3.88 -11.27
CA MET A 239 -4.42 -4.88 -12.15
C MET A 239 -5.95 -4.79 -12.13
N LYS A 240 -6.57 -4.42 -10.99
CA LYS A 240 -8.03 -4.27 -10.93
C LYS A 240 -8.50 -3.13 -11.83
N LEU A 241 -7.81 -1.99 -11.79
CA LEU A 241 -8.10 -0.82 -12.62
C LEU A 241 -7.74 -1.08 -14.10
N HIS A 242 -6.63 -1.77 -14.35
CA HIS A 242 -6.23 -2.17 -15.70
C HIS A 242 -7.26 -3.04 -16.41
N ASN A 243 -7.81 -4.03 -15.70
CA ASN A 243 -8.81 -4.97 -16.26
C ASN A 243 -10.16 -4.33 -16.62
N VAL A 244 -10.37 -3.06 -16.26
CA VAL A 244 -11.54 -2.28 -16.64
C VAL A 244 -11.15 -1.03 -17.44
N ASP A 245 -9.99 -1.10 -18.10
CA ASP A 245 -9.49 -0.12 -19.09
C ASP A 245 -9.26 1.30 -18.55
N ILE A 246 -8.93 1.42 -17.26
CA ILE A 246 -8.52 2.71 -16.68
C ILE A 246 -7.09 3.05 -17.11
N PRO A 247 -6.83 4.23 -17.70
CA PRO A 247 -5.48 4.65 -18.08
C PRO A 247 -4.63 4.90 -16.84
N ILE A 248 -3.70 3.99 -16.57
CA ILE A 248 -2.68 4.17 -15.53
C ILE A 248 -1.47 4.86 -16.14
N LEU A 249 -1.06 5.99 -15.55
CA LEU A 249 0.10 6.76 -16.01
C LEU A 249 1.40 6.19 -15.43
N GLY A 250 2.44 6.12 -16.26
CA GLY A 250 3.75 5.61 -15.89
C GLY A 250 3.96 4.13 -16.18
N THR A 251 4.50 3.40 -15.22
CA THR A 251 4.84 1.98 -15.39
C THR A 251 3.56 1.15 -15.50
N SER A 252 3.56 0.20 -16.44
CA SER A 252 2.35 -0.56 -16.76
C SER A 252 1.90 -1.43 -15.57
N PRO A 253 0.59 -1.63 -15.37
CA PRO A 253 0.07 -2.58 -14.38
C PRO A 253 0.61 -4.00 -14.52
N ASP A 254 0.84 -4.46 -15.75
CA ASP A 254 1.47 -5.76 -16.02
C ASP A 254 2.90 -5.83 -15.50
N ASP A 255 3.69 -4.77 -15.71
CA ASP A 255 5.07 -4.70 -15.20
C ASP A 255 5.09 -4.61 -13.68
N ILE A 256 4.16 -3.87 -13.07
CA ILE A 256 3.94 -3.85 -11.61
C ILE A 256 3.69 -5.27 -11.08
N ASP A 257 2.76 -6.02 -11.69
CA ASP A 257 2.49 -7.41 -11.30
C ASP A 257 3.70 -8.33 -11.54
N ASN A 258 4.44 -8.12 -12.64
CA ASN A 258 5.67 -8.86 -12.93
C ASN A 258 6.74 -8.67 -11.84
N ALA A 259 6.83 -7.48 -11.24
CA ALA A 259 7.78 -7.19 -10.16
C ALA A 259 7.29 -7.67 -8.78
N GLU A 260 6.00 -7.53 -8.47
CA GLU A 260 5.44 -7.94 -7.17
C GLU A 260 5.28 -9.46 -7.06
N ASN A 261 5.01 -10.14 -8.17
CA ASN A 261 4.91 -11.59 -8.18
C ASN A 261 6.29 -12.25 -8.17
N ARG A 262 6.65 -12.88 -7.05
CA ARG A 262 7.97 -13.49 -6.86
C ARG A 262 8.37 -14.51 -7.93
N ASN A 263 7.43 -15.31 -8.45
CA ASN A 263 7.72 -16.26 -9.52
C ASN A 263 8.05 -15.53 -10.82
N LYS A 264 7.25 -14.53 -11.21
CA LYS A 264 7.47 -13.73 -12.43
C LYS A 264 8.76 -12.93 -12.34
N PHE A 265 8.99 -12.25 -11.22
CA PHE A 265 10.19 -11.45 -11.01
C PHE A 265 11.45 -12.31 -11.04
N SER A 266 11.44 -13.47 -10.38
CA SER A 266 12.57 -14.41 -10.42
C SER A 266 12.91 -14.85 -11.85
N GLN A 267 11.90 -15.15 -12.67
CA GLN A 267 12.11 -15.54 -14.06
C GLN A 267 12.74 -14.41 -14.87
N ILE A 268 12.30 -13.16 -14.63
CA ILE A 268 12.91 -11.98 -15.24
C ILE A 268 14.38 -11.88 -14.85
N LEU A 269 14.71 -11.97 -13.56
CA LEU A 269 16.09 -11.94 -13.07
C LEU A 269 16.96 -13.05 -13.70
N ASP A 270 16.44 -14.27 -13.79
CA ASP A 270 17.14 -15.40 -14.40
C ASP A 270 17.42 -15.14 -15.90
N ASN A 271 16.45 -14.58 -16.62
CA ASN A 271 16.58 -14.24 -18.05
C ASN A 271 17.65 -13.16 -18.29
N ILE A 272 17.70 -12.13 -17.44
CA ILE A 272 18.72 -11.07 -17.51
C ILE A 272 20.03 -11.45 -16.80
N LYS A 273 20.14 -12.68 -16.28
CA LYS A 273 21.32 -13.21 -15.59
C LYS A 273 21.74 -12.39 -14.37
N VAL A 274 20.74 -11.86 -13.65
CA VAL A 274 20.91 -11.15 -12.39
C VAL A 274 20.71 -12.13 -11.23
N ASN A 275 21.65 -12.11 -10.29
CA ASN A 275 21.65 -13.07 -9.18
C ASN A 275 20.62 -12.67 -8.10
N GLN A 276 20.08 -13.67 -7.42
CA GLN A 276 19.12 -13.52 -6.32
C GLN A 276 19.39 -14.62 -5.26
N PRO A 277 18.99 -14.44 -3.99
CA PRO A 277 19.11 -15.50 -3.00
C PRO A 277 18.33 -16.74 -3.44
N ASP A 278 18.90 -17.93 -3.21
CA ASP A 278 18.20 -19.20 -3.44
C ASP A 278 16.84 -19.18 -2.73
N TRP A 279 15.78 -19.43 -3.48
CA TRP A 279 14.43 -19.38 -2.92
C TRP A 279 13.54 -20.48 -3.50
N LYS A 280 12.47 -20.82 -2.78
CA LYS A 280 11.43 -21.73 -3.27
C LYS A 280 10.10 -21.52 -2.57
N GLU A 281 9.03 -21.61 -3.34
CA GLU A 281 7.66 -21.69 -2.84
C GLU A 281 7.29 -23.13 -2.48
N LEU A 282 6.80 -23.34 -1.25
CA LEU A 282 6.66 -24.67 -0.65
C LEU A 282 5.34 -24.78 0.10
N THR A 283 4.62 -25.88 -0.13
CA THR A 283 3.30 -26.18 0.47
C THR A 283 3.35 -27.26 1.54
N SER A 284 4.54 -27.82 1.86
CA SER A 284 4.66 -28.88 2.87
C SER A 284 5.92 -28.76 3.70
N LEU A 285 5.80 -29.10 4.98
CA LEU A 285 6.91 -29.13 5.94
C LEU A 285 8.07 -30.00 5.47
N LYS A 286 7.79 -31.16 4.87
CA LYS A 286 8.84 -32.07 4.36
C LYS A 286 9.67 -31.41 3.26
N LYS A 287 9.01 -30.73 2.30
CA LYS A 287 9.69 -29.99 1.24
C LYS A 287 10.44 -28.76 1.79
N ALA A 288 9.86 -28.05 2.76
CA ALA A 288 10.50 -26.95 3.48
C ALA A 288 11.84 -27.35 4.12
N LYS A 289 11.85 -28.44 4.90
CA LYS A 289 13.09 -28.95 5.52
C LYS A 289 14.13 -29.39 4.50
N ALA A 290 13.69 -30.10 3.45
CA ALA A 290 14.60 -30.57 2.40
C ALA A 290 15.29 -29.39 1.70
N PHE A 291 14.52 -28.34 1.38
CA PHE A 291 15.07 -27.11 0.82
C PHE A 291 16.03 -26.41 1.78
N ALA A 292 15.63 -26.22 3.05
CA ALA A 292 16.47 -25.55 4.06
C ALA A 292 17.79 -26.28 4.31
N LYS A 293 17.80 -27.62 4.30
CA LYS A 293 19.04 -28.42 4.39
C LYS A 293 19.93 -28.27 3.17
N ARG A 294 19.34 -28.21 1.97
CA ARG A 294 20.08 -28.04 0.71
C ARG A 294 20.78 -26.68 0.64
N VAL A 295 20.08 -25.60 1.00
CA VAL A 295 20.64 -24.23 0.94
C VAL A 295 21.43 -23.84 2.20
N GLY A 296 21.31 -24.64 3.26
CA GLY A 296 21.91 -24.41 4.57
C GLY A 296 21.18 -23.33 5.37
N TYR A 297 21.11 -23.51 6.69
CA TYR A 297 20.61 -22.48 7.61
C TYR A 297 21.63 -21.32 7.78
N PRO A 298 21.19 -20.12 8.18
CA PRO A 298 19.80 -19.71 8.36
C PRO A 298 19.03 -19.55 7.03
N VAL A 299 17.70 -19.63 7.12
CA VAL A 299 16.75 -19.34 6.02
C VAL A 299 15.72 -18.31 6.49
N LEU A 300 15.16 -17.55 5.56
CA LEU A 300 14.10 -16.60 5.79
C LEU A 300 12.78 -17.20 5.32
N ILE A 301 11.77 -17.17 6.19
CA ILE A 301 10.40 -17.58 5.86
C ILE A 301 9.57 -16.33 5.62
N ARG A 302 8.82 -16.34 4.52
CA ARG A 302 7.89 -15.29 4.12
C ARG A 302 6.53 -15.93 3.81
N PRO A 303 5.45 -15.55 4.51
CA PRO A 303 4.11 -15.84 4.03
C PRO A 303 3.90 -15.19 2.65
N SER A 304 3.08 -15.78 1.79
CA SER A 304 2.69 -15.11 0.54
C SER A 304 1.75 -13.93 0.84
N TYR A 305 1.87 -12.82 0.09
CA TYR A 305 1.01 -11.62 0.15
C TYR A 305 1.01 -10.83 1.47
N VAL A 306 2.19 -10.56 2.04
CA VAL A 306 2.35 -9.69 3.24
C VAL A 306 3.23 -8.48 2.97
N LEU A 307 2.80 -7.34 3.52
CA LEU A 307 3.48 -6.04 3.50
C LEU A 307 4.48 -5.90 4.65
N SER A 308 5.54 -5.10 4.45
CA SER A 308 6.48 -4.67 5.50
C SER A 308 7.18 -5.81 6.25
N GLY A 309 7.30 -6.98 5.63
CA GLY A 309 7.84 -8.17 6.30
C GLY A 309 6.93 -8.76 7.37
N ALA A 310 5.63 -8.44 7.36
CA ALA A 310 4.69 -8.94 8.37
C ALA A 310 4.72 -10.47 8.44
N ALA A 311 4.93 -11.00 9.65
CA ALA A 311 5.09 -12.44 9.91
C ALA A 311 6.25 -13.11 9.13
N MET A 312 7.29 -12.35 8.75
CA MET A 312 8.57 -12.95 8.34
C MET A 312 9.35 -13.48 9.55
N SER A 313 10.13 -14.54 9.35
CA SER A 313 10.99 -15.05 10.42
C SER A 313 12.30 -15.62 9.91
N LYS A 314 13.39 -15.25 10.60
CA LYS A 314 14.68 -15.92 10.46
C LYS A 314 14.65 -17.26 11.18
N VAL A 315 14.96 -18.33 10.45
CA VAL A 315 14.97 -19.70 10.96
C VAL A 315 16.37 -20.26 10.87
N ILE A 316 16.86 -20.79 12.00
CA ILE A 316 18.26 -21.21 12.15
C ILE A 316 18.44 -22.74 12.21
N ASN A 317 17.36 -23.51 12.36
CA ASN A 317 17.38 -24.97 12.40
C ASN A 317 15.99 -25.59 12.14
N ASP A 318 15.95 -26.93 12.00
CA ASP A 318 14.72 -27.70 11.75
C ASP A 318 13.66 -27.51 12.85
N LYS A 319 14.06 -27.38 14.12
CA LYS A 319 13.12 -27.21 15.25
C LYS A 319 12.42 -25.86 15.19
N HIS A 320 13.16 -24.79 14.87
CA HIS A 320 12.59 -23.47 14.63
C HIS A 320 11.65 -23.48 13.41
N LEU A 321 12.04 -24.16 12.33
CA LEU A 321 11.23 -24.29 11.11
C LEU A 321 9.88 -24.94 11.41
N GLU A 322 9.88 -26.05 12.14
CA GLU A 322 8.65 -26.74 12.55
C GLU A 322 7.76 -25.88 13.44
N GLY A 323 8.35 -25.23 14.45
CA GLY A 323 7.59 -24.38 15.37
C GLY A 323 6.91 -23.22 14.65
N PHE A 324 7.62 -22.58 13.72
CA PHE A 324 7.07 -21.51 12.89
C PHE A 324 5.95 -22.01 11.98
N LEU A 325 6.17 -23.11 11.26
CA LEU A 325 5.17 -23.65 10.32
C LEU A 325 3.90 -24.14 11.01
N LYS A 326 3.99 -24.67 12.24
CA LYS A 326 2.80 -25.02 13.03
C LYS A 326 1.97 -23.78 13.37
N LYS A 327 2.61 -22.69 13.81
CA LYS A 327 1.93 -21.41 14.07
C LYS A 327 1.36 -20.80 12.79
N ALA A 328 2.10 -20.84 11.69
CA ALA A 328 1.65 -20.30 10.40
C ALA A 328 0.45 -21.07 9.85
N ALA A 329 0.40 -22.40 10.02
CA ALA A 329 -0.73 -23.24 9.59
C ALA A 329 -2.03 -22.98 10.38
N GLU A 330 -1.94 -22.42 11.58
CA GLU A 330 -3.11 -21.94 12.35
C GLU A 330 -3.64 -20.61 11.81
N ILE A 331 -2.76 -19.79 11.19
CA ILE A 331 -3.06 -18.45 10.66
C ILE A 331 -3.53 -18.52 9.20
N SER A 332 -3.03 -19.46 8.40
CA SER A 332 -3.46 -19.67 7.02
C SER A 332 -3.30 -21.14 6.60
N LYS A 333 -4.43 -21.78 6.26
CA LYS A 333 -4.45 -23.17 5.75
C LYS A 333 -4.29 -23.27 4.23
N GLU A 334 -4.44 -22.15 3.51
CA GLU A 334 -4.61 -22.15 2.06
C GLU A 334 -3.47 -21.47 1.30
N HIS A 335 -2.49 -20.87 1.99
CA HIS A 335 -1.41 -20.15 1.33
C HIS A 335 -0.05 -20.88 1.36
N PRO A 336 0.63 -20.98 0.22
CA PRO A 336 2.00 -21.48 0.15
C PRO A 336 2.97 -20.58 0.92
N ILE A 337 4.11 -21.13 1.31
CA ILE A 337 5.14 -20.41 2.08
C ILE A 337 6.39 -20.29 1.25
N VAL A 338 6.96 -19.10 1.19
CA VAL A 338 8.19 -18.81 0.47
C VAL A 338 9.37 -18.92 1.44
N ILE A 339 10.35 -19.75 1.11
CA ILE A 339 11.60 -19.87 1.88
C ILE A 339 12.75 -19.38 1.01
N SER A 340 13.58 -18.49 1.55
CA SER A 340 14.78 -17.96 0.89
C SER A 340 16.03 -18.19 1.75
N LYS A 341 17.21 -18.32 1.12
CA LYS A 341 18.48 -18.35 1.83
C LYS A 341 18.73 -17.01 2.52
N PHE A 342 18.98 -17.05 3.83
CA PHE A 342 19.42 -15.88 4.57
C PHE A 342 20.95 -15.77 4.49
N ILE A 343 21.44 -14.63 4.03
CA ILE A 343 22.87 -14.37 3.84
C ILE A 343 23.40 -13.62 5.06
N LEU A 344 24.28 -14.26 5.82
CA LEU A 344 24.89 -13.67 7.02
C LEU A 344 25.97 -12.67 6.65
N GLU A 345 26.12 -11.63 7.48
CA GLU A 345 27.19 -10.62 7.37
C GLU A 345 27.24 -9.96 5.99
N ALA A 346 26.07 -9.75 5.41
CA ALA A 346 25.93 -9.09 4.14
C ALA A 346 25.37 -7.69 4.35
N LYS A 347 25.82 -6.76 3.52
CA LYS A 347 25.30 -5.39 3.50
C LYS A 347 24.01 -5.34 2.74
N GLU A 348 23.10 -4.50 3.18
CA GLU A 348 21.89 -4.16 2.44
C GLU A 348 22.10 -2.79 1.77
N ILE A 349 21.73 -2.71 0.50
CA ILE A 349 21.87 -1.52 -0.34
C ILE A 349 20.51 -1.20 -0.94
N ASP A 350 20.08 0.04 -0.78
CA ASP A 350 18.84 0.57 -1.37
C ASP A 350 19.17 1.43 -2.58
N VAL A 351 18.44 1.24 -3.67
CA VAL A 351 18.51 2.11 -4.85
C VAL A 351 17.16 2.71 -5.12
N ASP A 352 17.03 4.02 -4.92
CA ASP A 352 15.88 4.79 -5.36
C ASP A 352 16.18 5.40 -6.72
N ALA A 353 15.27 5.23 -7.67
CA ALA A 353 15.53 5.60 -9.04
C ALA A 353 14.26 6.03 -9.79
N VAL A 354 14.49 6.76 -10.88
CA VAL A 354 13.47 7.10 -11.86
C VAL A 354 13.94 6.64 -13.23
N ALA A 355 13.06 6.00 -13.98
CA ALA A 355 13.32 5.58 -15.35
C ALA A 355 12.31 6.18 -16.33
N ASP A 356 12.70 6.21 -17.60
CA ASP A 356 11.87 6.59 -18.74
C ASP A 356 11.98 5.50 -19.81
N ASN A 357 10.89 4.79 -20.06
CA ASN A 357 10.83 3.69 -21.02
C ASN A 357 11.97 2.67 -20.83
N GLY A 358 12.20 2.29 -19.57
CA GLY A 358 13.24 1.37 -19.13
C GLY A 358 14.66 1.93 -19.08
N LYS A 359 14.86 3.20 -19.46
CA LYS A 359 16.16 3.86 -19.35
C LYS A 359 16.27 4.59 -18.02
N LEU A 360 17.27 4.21 -17.23
CA LEU A 360 17.57 4.87 -15.95
C LEU A 360 17.86 6.37 -16.16
N PHE A 361 17.05 7.23 -15.56
CA PHE A 361 17.12 8.68 -15.70
C PHE A 361 17.91 9.32 -14.55
N CYS A 362 17.51 9.08 -13.31
CA CYS A 362 18.26 9.47 -12.10
C CYS A 362 18.17 8.35 -11.05
N TYR A 363 19.15 8.33 -10.13
CA TYR A 363 19.22 7.31 -9.08
C TYR A 363 20.02 7.80 -7.87
N ALA A 364 19.76 7.20 -6.71
CA ALA A 364 20.51 7.35 -5.48
C ALA A 364 20.81 5.95 -4.92
N ILE A 365 22.08 5.66 -4.64
CA ILE A 365 22.49 4.41 -3.99
C ILE A 365 22.73 4.74 -2.53
N SER A 366 22.03 4.05 -1.62
CA SER A 366 22.17 4.24 -0.19
C SER A 366 22.62 2.95 0.48
N GLU A 367 23.46 3.06 1.51
CA GLU A 367 23.96 1.92 2.29
C GLU A 367 23.29 1.87 3.65
N HIS A 368 22.89 0.68 4.08
CA HIS A 368 22.42 0.46 5.46
C HIS A 368 23.62 0.33 6.41
N VAL A 369 23.49 0.88 7.62
CA VAL A 369 24.47 0.67 8.69
C VAL A 369 24.35 -0.76 9.25
N GLU A 370 23.13 -1.22 9.44
CA GLU A 370 22.81 -2.58 9.86
C GLU A 370 23.01 -3.57 8.71
N ASN A 371 23.37 -4.81 9.04
CA ASN A 371 23.46 -5.88 8.06
C ASN A 371 22.07 -6.35 7.61
N ALA A 372 22.02 -6.95 6.42
CA ALA A 372 20.83 -7.57 5.88
C ALA A 372 20.16 -8.50 6.91
N GLY A 373 18.86 -8.30 7.12
CA GLY A 373 18.07 -8.98 8.14
C GLY A 373 17.52 -8.07 9.24
N VAL A 374 17.94 -6.81 9.26
CA VAL A 374 17.14 -5.70 9.79
C VAL A 374 16.34 -5.15 8.60
N HIS A 375 15.03 -4.96 8.77
CA HIS A 375 14.17 -4.46 7.70
C HIS A 375 14.59 -3.04 7.28
N SER A 376 14.59 -2.73 5.98
CA SER A 376 15.03 -1.43 5.44
C SER A 376 14.36 -0.20 6.08
N GLY A 377 13.11 -0.35 6.50
CA GLY A 377 12.38 0.69 7.23
C GLY A 377 12.85 0.94 8.67
N ASP A 378 13.51 -0.03 9.29
CA ASP A 378 14.11 0.08 10.63
C ASP A 378 15.59 0.45 10.54
N ALA A 379 16.25 0.12 9.43
CA ALA A 379 17.65 0.41 9.20
C ALA A 379 17.96 1.91 9.17
N THR A 380 19.17 2.22 9.62
CA THR A 380 19.84 3.51 9.45
C THR A 380 20.47 3.53 8.06
N ILE A 381 20.14 4.56 7.28
CA ILE A 381 20.53 4.67 5.86
C ILE A 381 21.53 5.81 5.70
N VAL A 382 22.57 5.58 4.91
CA VAL A 382 23.64 6.55 4.62
C VAL A 382 23.74 6.80 3.12
N LEU A 383 23.78 8.07 2.73
CA LEU A 383 23.88 8.55 1.34
C LEU A 383 24.91 9.70 1.26
N PRO A 384 25.98 9.59 0.45
CA PRO A 384 26.39 8.43 -0.34
C PRO A 384 26.91 7.27 0.52
N PRO A 385 27.01 6.05 -0.05
CA PRO A 385 27.56 4.88 0.65
C PRO A 385 29.00 5.15 1.14
N GLN A 386 29.31 4.75 2.37
CA GLN A 386 30.59 5.07 3.04
C GLN A 386 31.54 3.88 3.11
N ARG A 387 30.99 2.67 3.17
CA ARG A 387 31.77 1.44 3.36
C ARG A 387 31.54 0.45 2.21
N THR A 388 30.85 0.85 1.14
CA THR A 388 30.58 0.02 -0.03
C THR A 388 31.67 0.22 -1.09
N TYR A 389 32.23 -0.86 -1.63
CA TYR A 389 33.26 -0.76 -2.67
C TYR A 389 32.69 -0.15 -3.97
N LEU A 390 33.52 0.64 -4.66
CA LEU A 390 33.15 1.25 -5.94
C LEU A 390 32.72 0.21 -6.99
N GLU A 391 33.38 -0.95 -6.99
CA GLU A 391 33.02 -2.08 -7.85
C GLU A 391 31.59 -2.56 -7.57
N THR A 392 31.24 -2.77 -6.30
CA THR A 392 29.88 -3.16 -5.88
C THR A 392 28.86 -2.11 -6.32
N MET A 393 29.14 -0.82 -6.12
CA MET A 393 28.23 0.26 -6.53
C MET A 393 28.05 0.33 -8.05
N ARG A 394 29.10 0.10 -8.83
CA ARG A 394 29.00 -0.01 -10.30
C ARG A 394 28.15 -1.20 -10.70
N ARG A 395 28.32 -2.36 -10.05
CA ARG A 395 27.50 -3.56 -10.33
C ARG A 395 26.04 -3.31 -9.99
N VAL A 396 25.75 -2.73 -8.83
CA VAL A 396 24.39 -2.32 -8.43
C VAL A 396 23.77 -1.43 -9.49
N LYS A 397 24.46 -0.37 -9.93
CA LYS A 397 23.97 0.53 -10.99
C LYS A 397 23.69 -0.19 -12.32
N ILE A 398 24.54 -1.12 -12.72
CA ILE A 398 24.34 -1.92 -13.95
C ILE A 398 23.07 -2.77 -13.82
N VAL A 399 22.94 -3.50 -12.71
CA VAL A 399 21.76 -4.35 -12.47
C VAL A 399 20.48 -3.52 -12.38
N THR A 400 20.51 -2.35 -11.75
CA THR A 400 19.37 -1.42 -11.72
C THR A 400 18.93 -1.02 -13.13
N LYS A 401 19.87 -0.78 -14.06
CA LYS A 401 19.54 -0.49 -15.47
C LYS A 401 18.92 -1.70 -16.18
N GLU A 402 19.51 -2.87 -16.00
CA GLU A 402 19.01 -4.11 -16.62
C GLU A 402 17.58 -4.43 -16.18
N ILE A 403 17.28 -4.25 -14.88
CA ILE A 403 15.93 -4.43 -14.33
C ILE A 403 14.97 -3.36 -14.86
N ALA A 404 15.41 -2.10 -14.92
CA ALA A 404 14.58 -1.03 -15.46
C ALA A 404 14.20 -1.28 -16.92
N GLU A 405 15.13 -1.74 -17.73
CA GLU A 405 14.91 -2.08 -19.14
C GLU A 405 13.99 -3.30 -19.29
N ALA A 406 14.21 -4.35 -18.50
CA ALA A 406 13.41 -5.58 -18.54
C ALA A 406 11.94 -5.35 -18.17
N LEU A 407 11.68 -4.44 -17.22
CA LEU A 407 10.34 -4.07 -16.74
C LEU A 407 9.79 -2.80 -17.41
N LYS A 408 10.48 -2.27 -18.44
CA LYS A 408 10.10 -1.08 -19.21
C LYS A 408 9.64 0.09 -18.32
N ILE A 409 10.35 0.30 -17.21
CA ILE A 409 9.91 1.20 -16.14
C ILE A 409 9.82 2.64 -16.67
N THR A 410 8.70 3.31 -16.38
CA THR A 410 8.51 4.75 -16.55
C THR A 410 7.96 5.32 -15.25
N GLY A 411 8.70 6.22 -14.60
CA GLY A 411 8.37 6.76 -13.28
C GLY A 411 9.26 6.22 -12.15
N PRO A 412 8.81 6.31 -10.89
CA PRO A 412 9.64 6.01 -9.73
C PRO A 412 9.68 4.50 -9.44
N PHE A 413 10.84 4.01 -9.01
CA PHE A 413 11.01 2.65 -8.52
C PHE A 413 12.12 2.56 -7.47
N ASN A 414 12.13 1.45 -6.73
CA ASN A 414 13.16 1.12 -5.75
C ASN A 414 13.60 -0.33 -5.91
N ILE A 415 14.89 -0.61 -5.72
CA ILE A 415 15.44 -1.96 -5.71
C ILE A 415 16.31 -2.14 -4.47
N GLN A 416 16.09 -3.24 -3.76
CA GLN A 416 16.89 -3.65 -2.62
C GLN A 416 17.87 -4.75 -3.00
N PHE A 417 19.11 -4.60 -2.55
CA PHE A 417 20.20 -5.52 -2.84
C PHE A 417 20.86 -6.03 -1.57
N ILE A 418 21.38 -7.26 -1.64
CA ILE A 418 22.36 -7.79 -0.70
C ILE A 418 23.73 -7.78 -1.38
N ALA A 419 24.73 -7.25 -0.70
CA ALA A 419 26.12 -7.27 -1.12
C ALA A 419 27.00 -8.03 -0.11
N LYS A 420 27.72 -9.04 -0.59
CA LYS A 420 28.72 -9.79 0.19
C LYS A 420 29.87 -10.20 -0.71
N ASP A 421 31.11 -9.96 -0.28
CA ASP A 421 32.33 -10.33 -1.04
C ASP A 421 32.29 -9.85 -2.51
N ASN A 422 31.80 -8.63 -2.73
CA ASN A 422 31.52 -8.01 -4.05
C ASN A 422 30.43 -8.67 -4.91
N GLU A 423 29.87 -9.81 -4.49
CA GLU A 423 28.67 -10.36 -5.11
C GLU A 423 27.43 -9.55 -4.72
N VAL A 424 26.62 -9.21 -5.72
CA VAL A 424 25.36 -8.48 -5.57
C VAL A 424 24.20 -9.39 -5.91
N LYS A 425 23.22 -9.48 -5.01
CA LYS A 425 21.99 -10.25 -5.20
C LYS A 425 20.77 -9.36 -4.96
N VAL A 426 19.76 -9.47 -5.82
CA VAL A 426 18.52 -8.70 -5.69
C VAL A 426 17.60 -9.33 -4.65
N ILE A 427 17.03 -8.52 -3.77
CA ILE A 427 16.01 -8.94 -2.78
C ILE A 427 14.62 -8.79 -3.38
N GLU A 428 14.29 -7.59 -3.83
CA GLU A 428 13.00 -7.19 -4.37
C GLU A 428 13.12 -5.92 -5.21
N CYS A 429 12.10 -5.68 -6.05
CA CYS A 429 11.92 -4.47 -6.84
C CYS A 429 10.51 -3.95 -6.59
N ASN A 430 10.39 -2.68 -6.23
CA ASN A 430 9.15 -1.98 -5.98
C ASN A 430 8.94 -0.96 -7.11
N LEU A 431 7.97 -1.19 -7.99
CA LEU A 431 7.63 -0.31 -9.12
C LEU A 431 6.72 0.86 -8.70
N ARG A 432 7.19 1.59 -7.69
CA ARG A 432 6.54 2.76 -7.10
C ARG A 432 7.57 3.59 -6.33
N ALA A 433 7.17 4.77 -5.88
CA ALA A 433 7.93 5.52 -4.89
C ALA A 433 8.16 4.65 -3.64
N SER A 434 9.35 4.80 -3.06
CA SER A 434 9.74 4.17 -1.80
C SER A 434 9.70 5.19 -0.66
N ARG A 435 9.81 4.70 0.57
CA ARG A 435 9.84 5.57 1.75
C ARG A 435 11.06 6.48 1.83
N SER A 436 12.15 6.13 1.15
CA SER A 436 13.39 6.92 1.15
C SER A 436 13.41 8.01 0.08
N PHE A 437 12.42 8.09 -0.81
CA PHE A 437 12.33 9.15 -1.84
C PHE A 437 12.42 10.58 -1.28
N PRO A 438 11.72 10.94 -0.18
CA PRO A 438 11.88 12.26 0.45
C PRO A 438 13.31 12.50 0.94
N PHE A 439 13.93 11.50 1.58
CA PHE A 439 15.29 11.59 2.10
C PHE A 439 16.30 11.79 0.98
N VAL A 440 16.32 10.92 -0.04
CA VAL A 440 17.26 11.02 -1.16
C VAL A 440 17.06 12.30 -1.96
N SER A 441 15.81 12.76 -2.11
CA SER A 441 15.50 14.00 -2.83
C SER A 441 16.05 15.23 -2.11
N LYS A 442 15.94 15.26 -0.78
CA LYS A 442 16.45 16.36 0.06
C LYS A 442 17.97 16.36 0.11
N VAL A 443 18.59 15.20 0.29
CA VAL A 443 20.06 15.07 0.33
C VAL A 443 20.68 15.46 -1.00
N LEU A 444 20.15 15.00 -2.13
CA LEU A 444 20.71 15.31 -3.46
C LEU A 444 20.26 16.68 -4.00
N LYS A 445 19.30 17.35 -3.34
CA LYS A 445 18.64 18.57 -3.82
C LYS A 445 18.07 18.40 -5.23
N VAL A 446 17.47 17.23 -5.48
CA VAL A 446 16.83 16.85 -6.73
C VAL A 446 15.51 16.20 -6.39
N ASN A 447 14.39 16.75 -6.86
CA ASN A 447 13.08 16.18 -6.57
C ASN A 447 12.78 15.02 -7.53
N PHE A 448 12.94 13.79 -7.04
CA PHE A 448 12.75 12.59 -7.87
C PHE A 448 11.28 12.44 -8.30
N ILE A 449 10.34 12.89 -7.48
CA ILE A 449 8.91 12.81 -7.79
C ILE A 449 8.53 13.79 -8.90
N ASP A 450 9.07 15.01 -8.89
CA ASP A 450 8.85 15.97 -9.99
C ASP A 450 9.31 15.42 -11.34
N ILE A 451 10.50 14.79 -11.36
CA ILE A 451 11.04 14.15 -12.56
C ILE A 451 10.16 12.99 -12.98
N ALA A 452 9.81 12.10 -12.04
CA ALA A 452 9.00 10.94 -12.32
C ALA A 452 7.63 11.34 -12.89
N THR A 453 6.94 12.30 -12.29
CA THR A 453 5.64 12.79 -12.75
C THR A 453 5.72 13.36 -14.17
N LYS A 454 6.75 14.16 -14.48
CA LYS A 454 6.99 14.67 -15.85
C LYS A 454 7.17 13.53 -16.85
N LEU A 455 8.02 12.55 -16.53
CA LEU A 455 8.27 11.42 -17.43
C LEU A 455 7.04 10.53 -17.63
N MET A 456 6.22 10.32 -16.60
CA MET A 456 4.94 9.59 -16.71
C MET A 456 3.94 10.29 -17.64
N LEU A 457 4.07 11.61 -17.84
CA LEU A 457 3.29 12.41 -18.79
C LEU A 457 3.94 12.53 -20.18
N GLY A 458 5.11 11.94 -20.39
CA GLY A 458 5.85 12.06 -21.64
C GLY A 458 6.56 13.41 -21.83
N GLU A 459 6.70 14.20 -20.76
CA GLU A 459 7.40 15.48 -20.82
C GLU A 459 8.91 15.31 -21.03
N LYS A 460 9.50 16.25 -21.76
CA LYS A 460 10.95 16.28 -21.96
C LYS A 460 11.63 16.88 -20.74
N VAL A 461 12.27 16.02 -19.94
CA VAL A 461 13.06 16.46 -18.79
C VAL A 461 14.54 16.58 -19.17
N PRO A 462 15.20 17.72 -18.91
CA PRO A 462 16.65 17.84 -19.09
C PRO A 462 17.38 16.80 -18.26
N LYS A 463 18.41 16.17 -18.85
CA LYS A 463 19.22 15.18 -18.14
C LYS A 463 19.90 15.84 -16.94
N ILE A 464 19.78 15.20 -15.78
CA ILE A 464 20.44 15.66 -14.57
C ILE A 464 21.82 15.01 -14.51
N ASP A 465 22.86 15.83 -14.65
CA ASP A 465 24.24 15.41 -14.50
C ASP A 465 24.71 15.70 -13.07
N LYS A 466 24.08 15.02 -12.10
CA LYS A 466 24.49 15.03 -10.70
C LYS A 466 24.64 13.60 -10.23
N SER A 467 25.85 13.24 -9.82
CA SER A 467 26.16 12.00 -9.13
C SER A 467 25.90 12.16 -7.64
N SER A 468 25.50 11.08 -6.96
CA SER A 468 25.48 11.04 -5.51
C SER A 468 26.87 11.20 -4.87
N PHE A 469 27.95 11.13 -5.67
CA PHE A 469 29.32 11.40 -5.22
C PHE A 469 29.72 12.87 -5.34
N ASP A 470 28.87 13.72 -5.94
CA ASP A 470 29.16 15.14 -6.11
C ASP A 470 28.65 15.99 -4.92
N VAL A 471 28.12 15.34 -3.87
CA VAL A 471 27.72 16.03 -2.64
C VAL A 471 28.90 16.10 -1.68
N ASP A 472 29.16 17.28 -1.14
CA ASP A 472 30.25 17.54 -0.18
C ASP A 472 29.86 17.19 1.27
N TYR A 473 28.77 16.45 1.47
CA TYR A 473 28.25 16.05 2.78
C TYR A 473 27.61 14.67 2.71
N VAL A 474 27.46 14.04 3.87
CA VAL A 474 26.77 12.77 4.05
C VAL A 474 25.41 13.00 4.68
N GLY A 475 24.36 12.49 4.04
CA GLY A 475 23.04 12.35 4.63
C GLY A 475 22.93 11.05 5.41
N VAL A 476 22.42 11.11 6.64
CA VAL A 476 22.13 9.93 7.47
C VAL A 476 20.68 9.99 7.91
N LYS A 477 19.92 8.94 7.62
CA LYS A 477 18.53 8.74 8.09
C LYS A 477 18.52 7.66 9.17
N ALA A 478 17.94 7.96 10.32
CA ALA A 478 17.74 7.02 11.42
C ALA A 478 16.24 6.81 11.70
N SER A 479 15.89 5.60 12.12
CA SER A 479 14.50 5.21 12.36
C SER A 479 14.05 5.55 13.80
N GLN A 480 12.81 6.03 13.93
CA GLN A 480 12.17 6.32 15.20
C GLN A 480 11.27 5.15 15.61
N PHE A 481 11.43 4.65 16.84
CA PHE A 481 10.64 3.54 17.38
C PHE A 481 9.68 3.99 18.47
N SER A 482 8.60 3.23 18.64
CA SER A 482 7.56 3.46 19.66
C SER A 482 7.52 2.38 20.75
N PHE A 483 8.62 1.65 20.99
CA PHE A 483 8.70 0.57 21.99
C PHE A 483 8.24 0.99 23.39
N SER A 484 8.51 2.25 23.79
CA SER A 484 8.07 2.79 25.08
C SER A 484 6.55 2.88 25.24
N ARG A 485 5.80 2.93 24.12
CA ARG A 485 4.33 2.96 24.10
C ARG A 485 3.72 1.55 24.02
N LEU A 486 4.50 0.53 23.65
CA LEU A 486 4.04 -0.84 23.42
C LEU A 486 4.43 -1.73 24.60
N LYS A 487 3.61 -1.71 25.67
CA LYS A 487 3.89 -2.49 26.88
C LYS A 487 3.98 -3.99 26.55
N GLY A 488 5.12 -4.60 26.91
CA GLY A 488 5.39 -6.02 26.67
C GLY A 488 6.03 -6.33 25.31
N SER A 489 6.27 -5.34 24.46
CA SER A 489 7.09 -5.52 23.26
C SER A 489 8.57 -5.63 23.62
N ASP A 490 9.29 -6.50 22.93
CA ASP A 490 10.75 -6.61 23.00
C ASP A 490 11.38 -5.54 22.08
N PRO A 491 12.25 -4.62 22.58
CA PRO A 491 12.85 -3.54 21.79
C PRO A 491 14.00 -4.04 20.90
N VAL A 492 13.71 -5.00 20.03
CA VAL A 492 14.67 -5.64 19.14
C VAL A 492 14.21 -5.49 17.69
N VAL A 493 15.12 -5.07 16.83
CA VAL A 493 14.89 -4.97 15.39
C VAL A 493 15.07 -6.33 14.71
N GLY A 494 14.34 -6.55 13.62
CA GLY A 494 14.37 -7.81 12.89
C GLY A 494 13.94 -7.65 11.44
N VAL A 495 13.46 -8.76 10.85
CA VAL A 495 13.05 -8.82 9.45
C VAL A 495 11.67 -8.21 9.19
N GLU A 496 10.92 -7.93 10.24
CA GLU A 496 9.65 -7.21 10.21
C GLU A 496 9.89 -5.79 10.73
N MET A 497 9.35 -4.81 10.02
CA MET A 497 9.49 -3.40 10.38
C MET A 497 8.75 -3.09 11.68
N ALA A 498 9.36 -2.30 12.56
CA ALA A 498 8.75 -1.84 13.81
C ALA A 498 8.80 -0.31 13.99
N SER A 499 9.56 0.41 13.15
CA SER A 499 9.67 1.86 13.25
C SER A 499 8.37 2.57 12.85
N THR A 500 8.14 3.72 13.49
CA THR A 500 6.94 4.56 13.33
C THR A 500 7.26 5.91 12.68
N GLY A 501 8.51 6.16 12.32
CA GLY A 501 8.96 7.40 11.70
C GLY A 501 10.46 7.41 11.49
N GLU A 502 10.98 8.57 11.10
CA GLU A 502 12.40 8.75 10.79
C GLU A 502 12.87 10.19 11.07
N VAL A 503 14.18 10.33 11.29
CA VAL A 503 14.89 11.61 11.33
C VAL A 503 16.06 11.55 10.36
N ALA A 504 16.43 12.67 9.77
CA ALA A 504 17.58 12.76 8.90
C ALA A 504 18.43 13.99 9.22
N CYS A 505 19.75 13.81 9.19
CA CYS A 505 20.74 14.88 9.35
C CYS A 505 21.74 14.84 8.18
N MET A 506 22.37 15.98 7.91
CA MET A 506 23.49 16.10 6.96
C MET A 506 24.71 16.59 7.74
N GLY A 507 25.89 16.07 7.42
CA GLY A 507 27.14 16.48 8.03
C GLY A 507 28.33 16.25 7.10
N ASP A 508 29.45 16.90 7.41
CA ASP A 508 30.71 16.85 6.66
C ASP A 508 31.42 15.49 6.76
#